data_AF-A0A971RFM1-F1
#
_entry.id   AF-A0A971RFM1-F1
#
_cell.length_a   1.000
_cell.length_b   1.000
_cell.length_c   1.000
_cell.angle_alpha   90.00
_cell.angle_beta   90.00
_cell.angle_gamma   90.00
#
_symmetry.space_group_name_H-M   'P 1'
#
loop_
_entity.id
_entity.type
_entity.pdbx_description
1 polymer ?
#
loop_
_entity_poly.entity_id
_entity_poly.type
_entity_poly.pdbx_seq_one_letter_code
_entity_poly.pdbx_strand_id
1 'polypeptide(L)'
;MTQETTAASTIRSLESRLERLTSDAQFTDVQSELTQTDGLLSALPGRVAALRTRKYVYNATLEKEIADLAERWPAARRQAEGNLQLKAASLRPAVSKAATAVAALAPLREQALTRARATIDQAEAELKTLSSTVEAQLRSIEGGYKPLADAIDAVANRVQHCERNLDLLDGATFQLAAGESLVEATQAWLVDGKEETEGVLFATDQRLLFERREKVARRKILFITTSSELVKELLWEAPMQDLERIDASEARQMLRRRELITLTPRSGASAATAQFRLQTDSDGWRATLLRIQNGEIDATRDANAPAPVEYIVPSKCPTCGGALSKPGRIRGVSSVACEYCGANIVLEKAS
;
A
#
# COMPACT_ATOMS: atom_id res chain seq x y z
N MET A 1 -18.74 33.33 -48.24
CA MET A 1 -19.71 33.13 -47.15
C MET A 1 -19.02 32.35 -46.05
N THR A 2 -18.49 33.03 -45.04
CA THR A 2 -18.06 32.39 -43.79
C THR A 2 -19.31 31.88 -43.08
N GLN A 3 -19.41 30.57 -42.86
CA GLN A 3 -20.44 30.02 -41.98
C GLN A 3 -20.24 30.63 -40.60
N GLU A 4 -21.15 31.51 -40.18
CA GLU A 4 -21.18 32.01 -38.80
C GLU A 4 -21.40 30.83 -37.86
N THR A 5 -20.51 30.64 -36.89
CA THR A 5 -20.63 29.61 -35.86
C THR A 5 -21.89 29.87 -35.04
N THR A 6 -22.78 28.89 -34.96
CA THR A 6 -24.01 28.98 -34.15
C THR A 6 -23.70 28.84 -32.66
N ALA A 7 -24.59 29.33 -31.79
CA ALA A 7 -24.43 29.25 -30.35
C ALA A 7 -24.60 27.81 -29.76
N ALA A 8 -25.03 26.85 -30.58
CA ALA A 8 -25.52 25.55 -30.12
C ALA A 8 -24.50 24.73 -29.30
N SER A 9 -23.22 24.71 -29.70
CA SER A 9 -22.19 23.95 -28.97
C SER A 9 -21.88 24.54 -27.59
N THR A 10 -21.82 25.87 -27.50
CA THR A 10 -21.58 26.58 -26.25
C THR A 10 -22.72 26.36 -25.28
N ILE A 11 -23.97 26.45 -25.75
CA ILE A 11 -25.16 26.22 -24.94
C ILE A 11 -25.17 24.80 -24.36
N ARG A 12 -24.88 23.78 -25.18
CA ARG A 12 -24.78 22.38 -24.71
C ARG A 12 -23.74 22.18 -23.61
N SER A 13 -22.60 22.87 -23.70
CA SER A 13 -21.55 22.82 -22.67
C SER A 13 -22.06 23.41 -21.33
N LEU A 14 -22.80 24.52 -21.38
CA LEU A 14 -23.37 25.16 -20.19
C LEU A 14 -24.50 24.32 -19.57
N GLU A 15 -25.36 23.70 -20.39
CA GLU A 15 -26.36 22.73 -19.95
C GLU A 15 -25.69 21.56 -19.20
N SER A 16 -24.67 20.94 -19.79
CA SER A 16 -23.92 19.84 -19.17
C SER A 16 -23.18 20.26 -17.89
N ARG A 17 -22.78 21.53 -17.78
CA ARG A 17 -22.15 22.07 -16.57
C ARG A 17 -23.17 22.32 -15.47
N LEU A 18 -24.36 22.82 -15.81
CA LEU A 18 -25.46 22.99 -14.85
C LEU A 18 -25.89 21.64 -14.27
N GLU A 19 -26.03 20.61 -15.10
CA GLU A 19 -26.41 19.26 -14.66
C GLU A 19 -25.43 18.72 -13.61
N ARG A 20 -24.12 18.82 -13.89
CA ARG A 20 -23.07 18.42 -12.93
C ARG A 20 -23.14 19.23 -11.64
N LEU A 21 -23.20 20.56 -11.72
CA LEU A 21 -23.28 21.41 -10.52
C LEU A 21 -24.54 21.17 -9.70
N THR A 22 -25.65 20.79 -10.35
CA THR A 22 -26.90 20.43 -9.67
C THR A 22 -26.73 19.12 -8.90
N SER A 23 -26.02 18.14 -9.46
CA SER A 23 -25.63 16.92 -8.76
C SER A 23 -24.69 17.20 -7.59
N ASP A 24 -23.65 18.00 -7.81
CA ASP A 24 -22.67 18.36 -6.78
C ASP A 24 -23.32 19.10 -5.60
N ALA A 25 -24.31 19.96 -5.88
CA ALA A 25 -25.09 20.68 -4.86
C ALA A 25 -25.95 19.76 -3.96
N GLN A 26 -26.17 18.50 -4.36
CA GLN A 26 -26.82 17.47 -3.54
C GLN A 26 -25.81 16.69 -2.68
N PHE A 27 -24.51 16.87 -2.91
CA PHE A 27 -23.43 16.25 -2.17
C PHE A 27 -23.54 14.71 -2.09
N THR A 28 -23.94 14.07 -3.19
CA THR A 28 -24.09 12.60 -3.27
C THR A 28 -22.77 11.87 -3.02
N ASP A 29 -21.66 12.44 -3.50
CA ASP A 29 -20.33 11.85 -3.38
C ASP A 29 -19.88 11.82 -1.92
N VAL A 30 -20.14 12.90 -1.17
CA VAL A 30 -19.88 12.95 0.28
C VAL A 30 -20.72 11.90 1.02
N GLN A 31 -22.00 11.74 0.68
CA GLN A 31 -22.86 10.71 1.29
C GLN A 31 -22.32 9.29 1.02
N SER A 32 -21.82 9.05 -0.19
CA SER A 32 -21.18 7.79 -0.57
C SER A 32 -19.89 7.54 0.21
N GLU A 33 -19.00 8.55 0.32
CA GLU A 33 -17.75 8.45 1.08
C GLU A 33 -18.02 8.16 2.56
N LEU A 34 -18.98 8.84 3.19
CA LEU A 34 -19.38 8.59 4.58
C LEU A 34 -19.85 7.14 4.78
N THR A 35 -20.64 6.61 3.85
CA THR A 35 -21.13 5.22 3.90
C THR A 35 -20.01 4.21 3.68
N GLN A 36 -19.11 4.47 2.72
CA GLN A 36 -17.96 3.62 2.46
C GLN A 36 -17.02 3.57 3.66
N THR A 37 -16.77 4.73 4.30
CA THR A 37 -15.90 4.84 5.47
C THR A 37 -16.46 4.05 6.64
N ASP A 38 -17.79 4.09 6.85
CA ASP A 38 -18.49 3.31 7.86
C ASP A 38 -18.34 1.79 7.64
N GLY A 39 -18.53 1.35 6.40
CA GLY A 39 -18.34 -0.05 6.03
C GLY A 39 -16.90 -0.51 6.21
N LEU A 40 -15.92 0.31 5.81
CA LEU A 40 -14.50 0.04 6.02
C LEU A 40 -14.19 -0.09 7.50
N LEU A 41 -14.52 0.92 8.31
CA LEU A 41 -14.25 0.93 9.75
C LEU A 41 -14.87 -0.26 10.47
N SER A 42 -16.11 -0.61 10.13
CA SER A 42 -16.81 -1.75 10.72
C SER A 42 -16.16 -3.10 10.40
N ALA A 43 -15.49 -3.22 9.25
CA ALA A 43 -14.83 -4.46 8.82
C ALA A 43 -13.43 -4.64 9.43
N LEU A 44 -12.75 -3.57 9.82
CA LEU A 44 -11.34 -3.61 10.26
C LEU A 44 -11.08 -4.53 11.47
N PRO A 45 -11.90 -4.55 12.54
CA PRO A 45 -11.66 -5.43 13.68
C PRO A 45 -11.61 -6.91 13.29
N GLY A 46 -12.56 -7.35 12.45
CA GLY A 46 -12.61 -8.74 11.98
C GLY A 46 -11.42 -9.11 11.10
N ARG A 47 -10.98 -8.18 10.23
CA ARG A 47 -9.79 -8.37 9.39
C ARG A 47 -8.52 -8.51 10.22
N VAL A 48 -8.33 -7.66 11.23
CA VAL A 48 -7.18 -7.76 12.13
C VAL A 48 -7.22 -9.06 12.95
N ALA A 49 -8.39 -9.47 13.45
CA ALA A 49 -8.54 -10.76 14.13
C ALA A 49 -8.16 -11.96 13.22
N ALA A 50 -8.48 -11.88 11.93
CA ALA A 50 -8.06 -12.89 10.95
C ALA A 50 -6.53 -12.92 10.77
N LEU A 51 -5.86 -11.76 10.76
CA LEU A 51 -4.39 -11.69 10.76
C LEU A 51 -3.80 -12.40 11.98
N ARG A 52 -4.34 -12.14 13.18
CA ARG A 52 -3.86 -12.79 14.42
C ARG A 52 -4.06 -14.30 14.41
N THR A 53 -5.19 -14.77 13.86
CA THR A 53 -5.46 -16.21 13.69
C THR A 53 -4.43 -16.88 12.76
N ARG A 54 -3.94 -16.14 11.75
CA ARG A 54 -2.84 -16.55 10.87
C ARG A 54 -1.44 -16.34 11.48
N LYS A 55 -1.37 -16.14 12.81
CA LYS A 55 -0.14 -15.94 13.60
C LYS A 55 0.66 -14.71 13.20
N TYR A 56 0.04 -13.68 12.63
CA TYR A 56 0.70 -12.41 12.38
C TYR A 56 0.86 -11.62 13.67
N VAL A 57 2.11 -11.29 14.02
CA VAL A 57 2.46 -10.71 15.33
C VAL A 57 2.86 -9.24 15.27
N TYR A 58 3.05 -8.65 14.09
CA TYR A 58 3.48 -7.26 13.95
C TYR A 58 2.30 -6.29 13.84
N ASN A 59 2.58 -4.98 13.82
CA ASN A 59 1.58 -3.93 13.83
C ASN A 59 0.58 -4.06 15.01
N ALA A 60 1.09 -4.23 16.23
CA ALA A 60 0.28 -4.41 17.44
C ALA A 60 -0.61 -3.20 17.83
N THR A 61 -0.37 -2.04 17.21
CA THR A 61 -1.15 -0.82 17.48
C THR A 61 -2.46 -0.76 16.70
N LEU A 62 -2.65 -1.62 15.68
CA LEU A 62 -3.82 -1.57 14.80
C LEU A 62 -5.13 -1.67 15.57
N GLU A 63 -5.26 -2.60 16.51
CA GLU A 63 -6.46 -2.79 17.32
C GLU A 63 -6.84 -1.53 18.10
N LYS A 64 -5.84 -0.87 18.70
CA LYS A 64 -6.04 0.39 19.43
C LYS A 64 -6.40 1.53 18.48
N GLU A 65 -5.67 1.69 17.39
CA GLU A 65 -5.94 2.74 16.39
C GLU A 65 -7.36 2.60 15.82
N ILE A 66 -7.80 1.38 15.52
CA ILE A 66 -9.17 1.10 15.04
C ILE A 66 -10.19 1.46 16.12
N ALA A 67 -9.95 1.10 17.38
CA ALA A 67 -10.86 1.44 18.48
C ALA A 67 -10.98 2.96 18.68
N ASP A 68 -9.85 3.68 18.66
CA ASP A 68 -9.81 5.15 18.79
C ASP A 68 -10.56 5.82 17.61
N LEU A 69 -10.44 5.28 16.39
CA LEU A 69 -11.18 5.76 15.21
C LEU A 69 -12.67 5.44 15.32
N ALA A 70 -13.04 4.25 15.76
CA ALA A 70 -14.42 3.82 15.97
C ALA A 70 -15.15 4.66 17.03
N GLU A 71 -14.45 5.13 18.05
CA GLU A 71 -14.99 6.04 19.05
C GLU A 71 -15.28 7.43 18.47
N ARG A 72 -14.37 7.96 17.63
CA ARG A 72 -14.43 9.34 17.12
C ARG A 72 -15.32 9.50 15.89
N TRP A 73 -15.39 8.49 15.02
CA TRP A 73 -16.08 8.54 13.73
C TRP A 73 -17.57 8.89 13.81
N PRO A 74 -18.38 8.30 14.73
CA PRO A 74 -19.81 8.56 14.78
C PRO A 74 -20.18 10.03 15.03
N ALA A 75 -19.35 10.78 15.77
CA ALA A 75 -19.57 12.20 16.00
C ALA A 75 -19.29 13.02 14.73
N ALA A 76 -18.14 12.78 14.08
CA ALA A 76 -17.77 13.46 12.83
C ALA A 76 -18.79 13.20 11.72
N ARG A 77 -19.23 11.94 11.57
CA ARG A 77 -20.25 11.53 10.61
C ARG A 77 -21.57 12.26 10.82
N ARG A 78 -22.13 12.24 12.05
CA ARG A 78 -23.40 12.92 12.34
C ARG A 78 -23.34 14.42 12.07
N GLN A 79 -22.20 15.05 12.38
CA GLN A 79 -21.99 16.47 12.09
C GLN A 79 -21.96 16.73 10.57
N ALA A 80 -21.28 15.87 9.80
CA ALA A 80 -21.26 15.97 8.33
C ALA A 80 -22.67 15.78 7.75
N GLU A 81 -23.41 14.76 8.17
CA GLU A 81 -24.79 14.47 7.73
C GLU A 81 -25.75 15.63 8.03
N GLY A 82 -25.68 16.22 9.23
CA GLY A 82 -26.47 17.41 9.56
C GLY A 82 -26.12 18.61 8.69
N ASN A 83 -24.83 18.82 8.41
CA ASN A 83 -24.36 19.91 7.55
C ASN A 83 -24.77 19.72 6.09
N LEU A 84 -24.78 18.49 5.58
CA LEU A 84 -25.18 18.17 4.20
C LEU A 84 -26.62 18.61 3.94
N GLN A 85 -27.55 18.25 4.82
CA GLN A 85 -28.96 18.60 4.68
C GLN A 85 -29.18 20.12 4.69
N LEU A 86 -28.53 20.82 5.63
CA LEU A 86 -28.64 22.28 5.76
C LEU A 86 -28.06 23.01 4.56
N LYS A 87 -26.87 22.60 4.08
CA LYS A 87 -26.17 23.25 2.97
C LYS A 87 -26.82 22.94 1.62
N ALA A 88 -27.34 21.72 1.41
CA ALA A 88 -28.10 21.40 0.21
C ALA A 88 -29.38 22.25 0.11
N ALA A 89 -30.06 22.49 1.24
CA ALA A 89 -31.22 23.38 1.28
C ALA A 89 -30.85 24.84 0.96
N SER A 90 -29.71 25.33 1.46
CA SER A 90 -29.27 26.72 1.20
C SER A 90 -28.79 26.96 -0.23
N LEU A 91 -28.38 25.91 -0.96
CA LEU A 91 -27.95 26.01 -2.36
C LEU A 91 -29.12 26.06 -3.37
N ARG A 92 -30.33 25.63 -2.99
CA ARG A 92 -31.49 25.58 -3.92
C ARG A 92 -31.76 26.91 -4.64
N PRO A 93 -31.73 28.08 -3.98
CA PRO A 93 -31.95 29.36 -4.66
C PRO A 93 -30.86 29.65 -5.71
N ALA A 94 -29.60 29.35 -5.41
CA ALA A 94 -28.49 29.57 -6.34
C ALA A 94 -28.57 28.62 -7.55
N VAL A 95 -28.93 27.36 -7.32
CA VAL A 95 -29.19 26.38 -8.39
C VAL A 95 -30.35 26.84 -9.28
N SER A 96 -31.47 27.27 -8.70
CA SER A 96 -32.63 27.76 -9.45
C SER A 96 -32.30 29.01 -10.30
N LYS A 97 -31.48 29.92 -9.77
CA LYS A 97 -31.01 31.10 -10.49
C LYS A 97 -30.14 30.73 -11.69
N ALA A 98 -29.16 29.84 -11.50
CA ALA A 98 -28.32 29.34 -12.60
C ALA A 98 -29.14 28.57 -13.65
N ALA A 99 -30.11 27.75 -13.21
CA ALA A 99 -31.01 27.02 -14.10
C ALA A 99 -31.85 27.95 -14.96
N THR A 100 -32.42 29.01 -14.38
CA THR A 100 -33.16 30.05 -15.12
C THR A 100 -32.27 30.74 -16.16
N ALA A 101 -31.03 31.08 -15.81
CA ALA A 101 -30.09 31.73 -16.72
C ALA A 101 -29.69 30.84 -17.90
N VAL A 102 -29.48 29.54 -17.67
CA VAL A 102 -29.19 28.57 -18.75
C VAL A 102 -30.43 28.31 -19.61
N ALA A 103 -31.62 28.19 -19.01
CA ALA A 103 -32.87 27.99 -19.74
C ALA A 103 -33.19 29.15 -20.71
N ALA A 104 -32.80 30.38 -20.36
CA ALA A 104 -32.92 31.55 -21.23
C ALA A 104 -32.12 31.45 -22.55
N LEU A 105 -31.16 30.52 -22.64
CA LEU A 105 -30.37 30.27 -23.84
C LEU A 105 -31.09 29.40 -24.88
N ALA A 106 -32.10 28.62 -24.48
CA ALA A 106 -32.81 27.70 -25.37
C ALA A 106 -33.31 28.34 -26.69
N PRO A 107 -33.97 29.52 -26.70
CA PRO A 107 -34.42 30.16 -27.94
C PRO A 107 -33.28 30.72 -28.80
N LEU A 108 -32.05 30.79 -28.29
CA LEU A 108 -30.89 31.38 -28.98
C LEU A 108 -30.05 30.35 -29.74
N ARG A 109 -30.43 29.07 -29.70
CA ARG A 109 -29.60 27.94 -30.17
C ARG A 109 -29.24 28.00 -31.65
N GLU A 110 -30.17 28.48 -32.48
CA GLU A 110 -30.00 28.63 -33.93
C GLU A 110 -29.42 30.00 -34.32
N GLN A 111 -29.25 30.92 -33.36
CA GLN A 111 -28.73 32.24 -33.63
C GLN A 111 -27.20 32.23 -33.79
N ALA A 112 -26.69 33.24 -34.51
CA ALA A 112 -25.27 33.52 -34.57
C ALA A 112 -24.72 33.75 -33.15
N LEU A 113 -23.54 33.17 -32.86
CA LEU A 113 -22.91 33.23 -31.54
C LEU A 113 -22.76 34.66 -31.01
N THR A 114 -22.48 35.62 -31.90
CA THR A 114 -22.36 37.05 -31.58
C THR A 114 -23.64 37.65 -30.98
N ARG A 115 -24.82 37.23 -31.47
CA ARG A 115 -26.12 37.70 -30.96
C ARG A 115 -26.47 37.08 -29.60
N ALA A 116 -26.07 35.84 -29.37
CA ALA A 116 -26.31 35.14 -28.11
C ALA A 116 -25.29 35.51 -27.00
N ARG A 117 -24.22 36.25 -27.34
CA ARG A 117 -23.04 36.41 -26.49
C ARG A 117 -23.35 36.97 -25.11
N ALA A 118 -24.15 38.03 -25.01
CA ALA A 118 -24.48 38.66 -23.73
C ALA A 118 -25.24 37.72 -22.78
N THR A 119 -26.19 36.93 -23.30
CA THR A 119 -26.93 35.95 -22.51
C THR A 119 -26.04 34.76 -22.10
N ILE A 120 -25.13 34.34 -22.99
CA ILE A 120 -24.12 33.31 -22.67
C ILE A 120 -23.21 33.78 -21.53
N ASP A 121 -22.69 35.00 -21.60
CA ASP A 121 -21.81 35.57 -20.57
C ASP A 121 -22.52 35.67 -19.21
N GLN A 122 -23.82 36.01 -19.21
CA GLN A 122 -24.64 36.02 -18.01
C GLN A 122 -24.81 34.61 -17.42
N ALA A 123 -25.15 33.61 -18.23
CA ALA A 123 -25.30 32.23 -17.78
C ALA A 123 -23.96 31.66 -17.25
N GLU A 124 -22.85 31.98 -17.91
CA GLU A 124 -21.50 31.63 -17.45
C GLU A 124 -21.17 32.23 -16.08
N ALA A 125 -21.52 33.50 -15.85
CA ALA A 125 -21.30 34.18 -14.59
C ALA A 125 -22.12 33.55 -13.45
N GLU A 126 -23.39 33.21 -13.69
CA GLU A 126 -24.24 32.52 -12.69
C GLU A 126 -23.72 31.11 -12.37
N LEU A 127 -23.32 30.34 -13.38
CA LEU A 127 -22.73 29.01 -13.18
C LEU A 127 -21.39 29.09 -12.44
N LYS A 128 -20.58 30.12 -12.69
CA LYS A 128 -19.33 30.34 -11.95
C LYS A 128 -19.60 30.64 -10.47
N THR A 129 -20.57 31.52 -10.19
CA THR A 129 -20.98 31.83 -8.81
C THR A 129 -21.51 30.59 -8.08
N LEU A 130 -22.35 29.79 -8.75
CA LEU A 130 -22.84 28.53 -8.20
C LEU A 130 -21.68 27.56 -7.90
N SER A 131 -20.77 27.35 -8.86
CA SER A 131 -19.58 26.49 -8.69
C SER A 131 -18.77 26.91 -7.45
N SER A 132 -18.40 28.19 -7.36
CA SER A 132 -17.62 28.68 -6.22
C SER A 132 -18.34 28.53 -4.88
N THR A 133 -19.67 28.66 -4.88
CA THR A 133 -20.47 28.46 -3.66
C THR A 133 -20.52 26.98 -3.27
N VAL A 134 -20.79 26.09 -4.22
CA VAL A 134 -20.81 24.63 -4.00
C VAL A 134 -19.46 24.16 -3.47
N GLU A 135 -18.36 24.54 -4.12
CA GLU A 135 -17.01 24.18 -3.69
C GLU A 135 -16.66 24.69 -2.28
N ALA A 136 -17.08 25.91 -1.92
CA ALA A 136 -16.86 26.44 -0.58
C ALA A 136 -17.66 25.66 0.48
N GLN A 137 -18.90 25.27 0.16
CA GLN A 137 -19.71 24.45 1.05
C GLN A 137 -19.14 23.03 1.19
N LEU A 138 -18.68 22.43 0.10
CA LEU A 138 -18.05 21.11 0.08
C LEU A 138 -16.81 21.08 0.98
N ARG A 139 -15.86 22.01 0.77
CA ARG A 139 -14.66 22.12 1.62
C ARG A 139 -14.99 22.29 3.10
N SER A 140 -16.05 23.04 3.40
CA SER A 140 -16.53 23.23 4.78
C SER A 140 -17.10 21.93 5.39
N ILE A 141 -17.75 21.08 4.60
CA ILE A 141 -18.26 19.79 5.07
C ILE A 141 -17.11 18.81 5.24
N GLU A 142 -16.27 18.66 4.22
CA GLU A 142 -15.12 17.75 4.20
C GLU A 142 -14.15 18.05 5.34
N GLY A 143 -13.90 19.32 5.65
CA GLY A 143 -13.05 19.71 6.78
C GLY A 143 -13.51 19.16 8.14
N GLY A 144 -14.78 18.75 8.28
CA GLY A 144 -15.32 18.19 9.51
C GLY A 144 -15.11 16.68 9.70
N TYR A 145 -14.88 15.91 8.62
CA TYR A 145 -14.78 14.45 8.71
C TYR A 145 -13.59 13.85 7.96
N LYS A 146 -13.12 14.50 6.89
CA LYS A 146 -12.12 13.95 5.96
C LYS A 146 -10.80 13.54 6.64
N PRO A 147 -10.23 14.30 7.59
CA PRO A 147 -9.02 13.86 8.29
C PRO A 147 -9.18 12.51 9.02
N LEU A 148 -10.41 12.22 9.49
CA LEU A 148 -10.71 10.96 10.18
C LEU A 148 -10.97 9.83 9.18
N ALA A 149 -11.65 10.13 8.06
CA ALA A 149 -11.82 9.18 6.95
C ALA A 149 -10.46 8.78 6.36
N ASP A 150 -9.58 9.74 6.08
CA ASP A 150 -8.23 9.49 5.56
C ASP A 150 -7.39 8.63 6.54
N ALA A 151 -7.57 8.82 7.85
CA ALA A 151 -6.92 7.99 8.86
C ALA A 151 -7.47 6.54 8.88
N ILE A 152 -8.79 6.37 8.69
CA ILE A 152 -9.42 5.05 8.54
C ILE A 152 -8.89 4.34 7.29
N ASP A 153 -8.80 5.05 6.15
CA ASP A 153 -8.24 4.51 4.91
C ASP A 153 -6.77 4.12 5.07
N ALA A 154 -5.97 4.94 5.77
CA ALA A 154 -4.57 4.62 6.05
C ALA A 154 -4.41 3.32 6.86
N VAL A 155 -5.24 3.12 7.89
CA VAL A 155 -5.28 1.87 8.66
C VAL A 155 -5.77 0.71 7.80
N ALA A 156 -6.81 0.91 6.99
CA ALA A 156 -7.34 -0.12 6.10
C ALA A 156 -6.32 -0.59 5.06
N ASN A 157 -5.54 0.33 4.51
CA ASN A 157 -4.46 0.03 3.57
C ASN A 157 -3.32 -0.75 4.25
N ARG A 158 -2.96 -0.41 5.49
CA ARG A 158 -1.98 -1.17 6.29
C ARG A 158 -2.46 -2.59 6.58
N VAL A 159 -3.73 -2.77 6.98
CA VAL A 159 -4.33 -4.10 7.17
C VAL A 159 -4.32 -4.89 5.87
N GLN A 160 -4.73 -4.28 4.76
CA GLN A 160 -4.72 -4.92 3.45
C GLN A 160 -3.31 -5.35 3.01
N HIS A 161 -2.31 -4.53 3.32
CA HIS A 161 -0.91 -4.87 3.08
C HIS A 161 -0.48 -6.12 3.85
N CYS A 162 -0.82 -6.21 5.14
CA CYS A 162 -0.56 -7.39 5.96
C CYS A 162 -1.27 -8.65 5.41
N GLU A 163 -2.54 -8.51 4.98
CA GLU A 163 -3.29 -9.61 4.37
C GLU A 163 -2.59 -10.13 3.11
N ARG A 164 -2.18 -9.24 2.20
CA ARG A 164 -1.46 -9.61 0.98
C ARG A 164 -0.15 -10.34 1.28
N ASN A 165 0.61 -9.89 2.28
CA ASN A 165 1.85 -10.53 2.67
C ASN A 165 1.64 -11.95 3.18
N LEU A 166 0.62 -12.16 4.01
CA LEU A 166 0.26 -13.49 4.48
C LEU A 166 -0.28 -14.37 3.34
N ASP A 167 -1.02 -13.81 2.38
CA ASP A 167 -1.50 -14.57 1.22
C ASP A 167 -0.33 -15.05 0.35
N LEU A 168 0.72 -14.23 0.23
CA LEU A 168 1.97 -14.66 -0.39
C LEU A 168 2.62 -15.81 0.39
N LEU A 169 2.65 -15.73 1.72
CA LEU A 169 3.25 -16.75 2.59
C LEU A 169 2.46 -18.07 2.56
N ASP A 170 1.12 -18.03 2.63
CA ASP A 170 0.27 -19.23 2.56
C ASP A 170 0.47 -19.99 1.24
N GLY A 171 0.85 -19.27 0.18
CA GLY A 171 1.20 -19.85 -1.11
C GLY A 171 2.64 -20.33 -1.23
N ALA A 172 3.48 -20.20 -0.21
CA ALA A 172 4.90 -20.57 -0.25
C ALA A 172 5.12 -22.08 -0.11
N THR A 173 6.26 -22.54 -0.60
CA THR A 173 6.72 -23.94 -0.55
C THR A 173 7.57 -24.23 0.68
N PHE A 174 8.08 -23.19 1.34
CA PHE A 174 8.80 -23.30 2.62
C PHE A 174 7.85 -23.16 3.82
N GLN A 175 8.36 -23.50 5.00
CA GLN A 175 7.66 -23.33 6.27
C GLN A 175 8.47 -22.40 7.17
N LEU A 176 7.76 -21.59 7.95
CA LEU A 176 8.38 -20.81 9.02
C LEU A 176 8.82 -21.72 10.17
N ALA A 177 9.99 -21.44 10.74
CA ALA A 177 10.50 -22.11 11.92
C ALA A 177 9.66 -21.78 13.16
N ALA A 178 9.84 -22.56 14.23
CA ALA A 178 9.14 -22.29 15.49
C ALA A 178 9.56 -20.93 16.06
N GLY A 179 8.58 -20.05 16.28
CA GLY A 179 8.82 -18.69 16.76
C GLY A 179 9.30 -17.71 15.67
N GLU A 180 9.37 -18.14 14.41
CA GLU A 180 9.59 -17.26 13.26
C GLU A 180 8.27 -16.64 12.81
N SER A 181 8.29 -15.35 12.48
CA SER A 181 7.12 -14.60 12.04
C SER A 181 7.42 -13.78 10.80
N LEU A 182 6.47 -13.74 9.86
CA LEU A 182 6.56 -12.89 8.68
C LEU A 182 6.49 -11.42 9.09
N VAL A 183 7.45 -10.63 8.63
CA VAL A 183 7.46 -9.17 8.76
C VAL A 183 6.95 -8.53 7.47
N GLU A 184 7.49 -8.97 6.34
CA GLU A 184 7.28 -8.34 5.04
C GLU A 184 7.36 -9.35 3.88
N ALA A 185 6.62 -9.12 2.80
CA ALA A 185 6.79 -9.85 1.54
C ALA A 185 6.58 -8.93 0.33
N THR A 186 7.38 -9.09 -0.73
CA THR A 186 7.24 -8.30 -1.95
C THR A 186 7.53 -9.11 -3.19
N GLN A 187 6.86 -8.81 -4.31
CA GLN A 187 7.25 -9.38 -5.59
C GLN A 187 8.64 -8.85 -5.95
N ALA A 188 9.51 -9.77 -6.35
CA ALA A 188 10.90 -9.49 -6.63
C ALA A 188 11.39 -10.30 -7.81
N TRP A 189 12.47 -9.84 -8.42
CA TRP A 189 13.16 -10.55 -9.49
C TRP A 189 14.63 -10.69 -9.12
N LEU A 190 15.11 -11.93 -8.97
CA LEU A 190 16.52 -12.21 -8.78
C LEU A 190 17.26 -11.88 -10.07
N VAL A 191 18.23 -10.98 -9.99
CA VAL A 191 19.01 -10.47 -11.12
C VAL A 191 20.30 -11.27 -11.24
N ASP A 192 20.48 -11.96 -12.37
CA ASP A 192 21.74 -12.63 -12.73
C ASP A 192 22.19 -12.15 -14.12
N GLY A 193 23.11 -11.20 -14.13
CA GLY A 193 23.57 -10.54 -15.36
C GLY A 193 22.44 -9.83 -16.11
N LYS A 194 21.95 -10.45 -17.19
CA LYS A 194 20.82 -9.95 -18.00
C LYS A 194 19.52 -10.71 -17.75
N GLU A 195 19.58 -11.82 -17.02
CA GLU A 195 18.42 -12.65 -16.71
C GLU A 195 17.78 -12.20 -15.40
N GLU A 196 16.46 -12.32 -15.34
CA GLU A 196 15.67 -11.98 -14.17
C GLU A 196 14.72 -13.14 -13.86
N THR A 197 14.87 -13.74 -12.69
CA THR A 197 13.99 -14.82 -12.23
C THR A 197 12.87 -14.22 -11.40
N GLU A 198 11.62 -14.36 -11.84
CA GLU A 198 10.45 -13.84 -11.12
C GLU A 198 10.14 -14.66 -9.85
N GLY A 199 9.82 -13.96 -8.76
CA GLY A 199 9.48 -14.58 -7.49
C GLY A 199 8.97 -13.61 -6.44
N VAL A 200 9.06 -14.05 -5.19
CA VAL A 200 8.68 -13.28 -4.01
C VAL A 200 9.83 -13.31 -3.03
N LEU A 201 10.22 -12.13 -2.56
CA LEU A 201 11.18 -11.96 -1.48
C LEU A 201 10.43 -11.77 -0.16
N PHE A 202 10.64 -12.69 0.77
CA PHE A 202 10.08 -12.69 2.11
C PHE A 202 11.12 -12.24 3.11
N ALA A 203 10.71 -11.39 4.05
CA ALA A 203 11.47 -11.02 5.23
C ALA A 203 10.72 -11.49 6.47
N THR A 204 11.37 -12.36 7.22
CA THR A 204 10.93 -12.77 8.55
C THR A 204 11.78 -12.06 9.60
N ASP A 205 11.44 -12.27 10.86
CA ASP A 205 12.23 -11.79 11.99
C ASP A 205 13.55 -12.54 12.21
N GLN A 206 13.85 -13.53 11.36
CA GLN A 206 15.02 -14.40 11.48
C GLN A 206 15.85 -14.48 10.19
N ARG A 207 15.23 -14.41 9.01
CA ARG A 207 15.90 -14.63 7.73
C ARG A 207 15.17 -13.96 6.56
N LEU A 208 15.89 -13.85 5.44
CA LEU A 208 15.32 -13.55 4.14
C LEU A 208 15.21 -14.82 3.32
N LEU A 209 14.12 -14.93 2.56
CA LEU A 209 13.87 -16.04 1.65
C LEU A 209 13.40 -15.50 0.30
N PHE A 210 13.96 -15.99 -0.80
CA PHE A 210 13.45 -15.73 -2.14
C PHE A 210 12.95 -17.02 -2.78
N GLU A 211 11.66 -17.02 -3.07
CA GLU A 211 10.99 -18.11 -3.77
C GLU A 211 10.66 -17.69 -5.20
N ARG A 212 11.19 -18.42 -6.18
CA ARG A 212 10.78 -18.32 -7.58
C ARG A 212 9.30 -18.63 -7.70
N ARG A 213 8.58 -17.83 -8.48
CA ARG A 213 7.17 -18.04 -8.84
C ARG A 213 6.96 -17.65 -10.30
N GLU A 214 7.31 -18.56 -11.20
CA GLU A 214 7.32 -18.26 -12.64
C GLU A 214 6.31 -19.12 -13.39
N LYS A 215 5.52 -18.49 -14.27
CA LYS A 215 4.61 -19.20 -15.19
C LYS A 215 5.38 -19.66 -16.43
N VAL A 216 5.77 -20.93 -16.45
CA VAL A 216 6.49 -21.53 -17.58
C VAL A 216 5.49 -22.14 -18.56
N ALA A 217 5.54 -21.71 -19.82
CA ALA A 217 4.71 -22.28 -20.89
C ALA A 217 5.18 -23.72 -21.21
N ARG A 218 4.32 -24.72 -20.98
CA ARG A 218 4.67 -26.14 -21.22
C ARG A 218 4.40 -26.60 -22.65
N ARG A 219 3.46 -25.98 -23.36
CA ARG A 219 3.13 -26.35 -24.75
C ARG A 219 2.79 -25.12 -25.58
N LYS A 220 3.49 -24.97 -26.70
CA LYS A 220 3.19 -23.97 -27.74
C LYS A 220 2.77 -24.71 -29.02
N ILE A 221 1.60 -24.39 -29.57
CA ILE A 221 1.19 -24.83 -30.91
C ILE A 221 1.00 -23.55 -31.74
N LEU A 222 1.73 -23.41 -32.86
CA LEU A 222 1.65 -22.26 -33.76
C LEU A 222 1.66 -20.90 -33.02
N PHE A 223 2.66 -20.69 -32.16
CA PHE A 223 2.86 -19.46 -31.37
C PHE A 223 1.79 -19.16 -30.28
N ILE A 224 0.81 -20.03 -30.09
CA ILE A 224 -0.19 -19.88 -29.02
C ILE A 224 0.21 -20.78 -27.83
N THR A 225 0.33 -20.19 -26.65
CA THR A 225 0.55 -20.90 -25.38
C THR A 225 -0.74 -21.65 -25.00
N THR A 226 -0.73 -22.97 -25.04
CA THR A 226 -1.91 -23.81 -24.76
C THR A 226 -2.02 -24.20 -23.28
N SER A 227 -0.89 -24.26 -22.57
CA SER A 227 -0.86 -24.55 -21.13
C SER A 227 0.40 -23.97 -20.49
N SER A 228 0.26 -23.35 -19.32
CA SER A 228 1.35 -22.90 -18.46
C SER A 228 1.33 -23.63 -17.12
N GLU A 229 2.49 -23.82 -16.52
CA GLU A 229 2.63 -24.32 -15.16
C GLU A 229 3.33 -23.27 -14.30
N LEU A 230 2.84 -23.07 -13.07
CA LEU A 230 3.49 -22.21 -12.10
C LEU A 230 4.59 -23.02 -11.40
N VAL A 231 5.85 -22.73 -11.72
CA VAL A 231 7.00 -23.31 -11.04
C VAL A 231 7.25 -22.52 -9.75
N LYS A 232 7.30 -23.22 -8.61
CA LYS A 232 7.63 -22.66 -7.31
C LYS A 232 8.83 -23.37 -6.71
N GLU A 233 9.85 -22.60 -6.31
CA GLU A 233 11.10 -23.14 -5.78
C GLU A 233 11.80 -22.11 -4.89
N LEU A 234 12.22 -22.49 -3.69
CA LEU A 234 13.07 -21.66 -2.85
C LEU A 234 14.50 -21.65 -3.44
N LEU A 235 14.92 -20.51 -3.99
CA LEU A 235 16.21 -20.40 -4.68
C LEU A 235 17.30 -19.75 -3.83
N TRP A 236 16.92 -18.93 -2.85
CA TRP A 236 17.89 -18.21 -2.04
C TRP A 236 17.34 -17.99 -0.63
N GLU A 237 18.19 -18.16 0.36
CA GLU A 237 17.88 -17.95 1.77
C GLU A 237 19.13 -17.45 2.48
N ALA A 238 18.97 -16.48 3.39
CA ALA A 238 20.04 -16.05 4.29
C ALA A 238 19.50 -15.64 5.66
N PRO A 239 20.09 -16.10 6.77
CA PRO A 239 19.83 -15.55 8.10
C PRO A 239 20.10 -14.05 8.17
N MET A 240 19.28 -13.30 8.90
CA MET A 240 19.39 -11.84 8.99
C MET A 240 20.74 -11.38 9.57
N GLN A 241 21.28 -12.12 10.53
CA GLN A 241 22.57 -11.83 11.15
C GLN A 241 23.77 -12.12 10.24
N ASP A 242 23.60 -12.97 9.22
CA ASP A 242 24.64 -13.33 8.27
C ASP A 242 24.80 -12.28 7.18
N LEU A 243 23.83 -11.37 7.04
CA LEU A 243 23.95 -10.23 6.15
C LEU A 243 24.96 -9.22 6.70
N GLU A 244 25.95 -8.90 5.87
CA GLU A 244 26.95 -7.88 6.15
C GLU A 244 26.51 -6.52 5.61
N ARG A 245 26.00 -6.50 4.37
CA ARG A 245 25.53 -5.28 3.71
C ARG A 245 24.17 -5.49 3.07
N ILE A 246 23.34 -4.45 3.21
CA ILE A 246 22.02 -4.32 2.59
C ILE A 246 22.02 -2.96 1.90
N ASP A 247 22.21 -2.97 0.58
CA ASP A 247 22.37 -1.76 -0.23
C ASP A 247 21.13 -1.57 -1.10
N ALA A 248 20.43 -0.45 -0.93
CA ALA A 248 19.32 -0.04 -1.78
C ALA A 248 19.85 0.90 -2.87
N SER A 249 19.29 0.80 -4.08
CA SER A 249 19.67 1.67 -5.19
C SER A 249 18.57 1.76 -6.23
N GLU A 250 18.52 2.90 -6.93
CA GLU A 250 17.67 3.08 -8.10
C GLU A 250 18.51 2.99 -9.38
N ALA A 251 18.05 2.19 -10.34
CA ALA A 251 18.58 2.18 -11.69
C ALA A 251 17.55 2.71 -12.70
N ARG A 252 18.00 3.46 -13.72
CA ARG A 252 17.14 3.91 -14.84
C ARG A 252 17.46 3.13 -16.10
N GLN A 253 16.44 2.52 -16.70
CA GLN A 253 16.55 1.93 -18.04
C GLN A 253 15.34 2.34 -18.89
N MET A 254 15.61 2.97 -20.04
CA MET A 254 14.59 3.44 -21.00
C MET A 254 13.33 4.04 -20.32
N LEU A 255 13.52 5.09 -19.51
CA LEU A 255 12.47 5.83 -18.79
C LEU A 255 11.74 5.08 -17.67
N ARG A 256 12.07 3.81 -17.38
CA ARG A 256 11.54 3.07 -16.22
C ARG A 256 12.55 3.09 -15.07
N ARG A 257 12.08 3.45 -13.88
CA ARG A 257 12.83 3.30 -12.62
C ARG A 257 12.79 1.84 -12.19
N ARG A 258 13.92 1.32 -11.73
CA ARG A 258 14.07 -0.02 -11.17
C ARG A 258 14.59 0.14 -9.75
N GLU A 259 13.76 -0.29 -8.80
CA GLU A 259 14.12 -0.41 -7.39
C GLU A 259 14.98 -1.66 -7.23
N LEU A 260 16.21 -1.52 -6.75
CA LEU A 260 17.15 -2.62 -6.58
C LEU A 260 17.58 -2.72 -5.12
N ILE A 261 17.68 -3.94 -4.61
CA ILE A 261 18.33 -4.25 -3.34
C ILE A 261 19.42 -5.29 -3.55
N THR A 262 20.62 -5.01 -3.03
CA THR A 262 21.76 -5.93 -3.06
C THR A 262 22.04 -6.42 -1.65
N LEU A 263 22.01 -7.73 -1.47
CA LEU A 263 22.23 -8.43 -0.22
C LEU A 263 23.59 -9.10 -0.28
N THR A 264 24.50 -8.68 0.59
CA THR A 264 25.85 -9.24 0.69
C THR A 264 25.99 -9.96 2.03
N PRO A 265 25.94 -11.30 2.03
CA PRO A 265 26.28 -12.11 3.20
C PRO A 265 27.76 -11.95 3.59
N ARG A 266 28.07 -12.24 4.85
CA ARG A 266 29.46 -12.29 5.36
C ARG A 266 30.25 -13.38 4.66
N SER A 267 31.57 -13.22 4.65
CA SER A 267 32.49 -14.28 4.24
C SER A 267 32.26 -15.56 5.05
N GLY A 268 32.08 -16.69 4.36
CA GLY A 268 31.81 -17.99 4.98
C GLY A 268 30.33 -18.27 5.29
N ALA A 269 29.42 -17.34 5.03
CA ALA A 269 27.98 -17.63 5.04
C ALA A 269 27.61 -18.64 3.95
N SER A 270 26.54 -19.40 4.17
CA SER A 270 26.03 -20.36 3.18
C SER A 270 25.42 -19.70 1.95
N ALA A 271 24.90 -18.48 2.11
CA ALA A 271 24.27 -17.71 1.05
C ALA A 271 25.30 -16.96 0.20
N ALA A 272 25.09 -16.92 -1.11
CA ALA A 272 25.83 -16.06 -2.02
C ALA A 272 25.25 -14.64 -2.03
N THR A 273 26.05 -13.66 -2.45
CA THR A 273 25.56 -12.31 -2.76
C THR A 273 24.45 -12.37 -3.80
N ALA A 274 23.35 -11.68 -3.56
CA ALA A 274 22.20 -11.64 -4.45
C ALA A 274 21.72 -10.21 -4.66
N GLN A 275 21.31 -9.92 -5.90
CA GLN A 275 20.67 -8.66 -6.26
C GLN A 275 19.24 -8.93 -6.69
N PHE A 276 18.31 -8.13 -6.17
CA PHE A 276 16.90 -8.23 -6.50
C PHE A 276 16.39 -6.91 -7.03
N ARG A 277 15.61 -6.97 -8.11
CA ARG A 277 14.71 -5.88 -8.48
C ARG A 277 13.40 -6.05 -7.70
N LEU A 278 12.92 -4.98 -7.08
CA LEU A 278 11.70 -5.00 -6.28
C LEU A 278 10.53 -4.36 -7.05
N GLN A 279 9.31 -4.81 -6.74
CA GLN A 279 8.10 -4.10 -7.15
C GLN A 279 7.81 -2.88 -6.26
N THR A 280 8.34 -2.89 -5.03
CA THR A 280 8.21 -1.83 -4.03
C THR A 280 9.47 -0.96 -3.97
N ASP A 281 9.38 0.14 -3.21
CA ASP A 281 10.47 1.05 -2.92
C ASP A 281 11.65 0.35 -2.21
N SER A 282 12.85 0.48 -2.77
CA SER A 282 14.04 -0.23 -2.27
C SER A 282 14.56 0.33 -0.94
N ASP A 283 14.43 1.64 -0.71
CA ASP A 283 14.86 2.29 0.53
C ASP A 283 13.97 1.91 1.72
N GLY A 284 12.64 1.90 1.54
CA GLY A 284 11.68 1.44 2.52
C GLY A 284 11.85 -0.04 2.86
N TRP A 285 12.15 -0.88 1.86
CA TRP A 285 12.48 -2.28 2.10
C TRP A 285 13.75 -2.42 2.93
N ARG A 286 14.83 -1.75 2.53
CA ARG A 286 16.10 -1.73 3.28
C ARG A 286 15.92 -1.25 4.72
N ALA A 287 15.16 -0.18 4.94
CA ALA A 287 14.87 0.31 6.28
C ALA A 287 14.17 -0.75 7.14
N THR A 288 13.23 -1.50 6.55
CA THR A 288 12.58 -2.63 7.24
C THR A 288 13.58 -3.72 7.60
N LEU A 289 14.46 -4.11 6.67
CA LEU A 289 15.49 -5.12 6.93
C LEU A 289 16.48 -4.71 8.02
N LEU A 290 16.90 -3.44 8.05
CA LEU A 290 17.78 -2.93 9.10
C LEU A 290 17.09 -2.94 10.47
N ARG A 291 15.79 -2.59 10.53
CA ARG A 291 15.00 -2.70 11.77
C ARG A 291 14.88 -4.13 12.27
N ILE A 292 14.78 -5.10 11.35
CA ILE A 292 14.82 -6.54 11.71
C ILE A 292 16.20 -6.88 12.27
N GLN A 293 17.27 -6.53 11.53
CA GLN A 293 18.65 -6.86 11.91
C GLN A 293 19.05 -6.27 13.27
N ASN A 294 18.54 -5.08 13.61
CA ASN A 294 18.82 -4.38 14.87
C ASN A 294 17.81 -4.69 15.99
N GLY A 295 16.76 -5.48 15.73
CA GLY A 295 15.71 -5.79 16.71
C GLY A 295 14.68 -4.67 16.95
N GLU A 296 14.81 -3.52 16.29
CA GLU A 296 13.86 -2.40 16.39
C GLU A 296 12.45 -2.76 15.89
N ILE A 297 12.31 -3.83 15.10
CA ILE A 297 11.01 -4.32 14.64
C ILE A 297 10.12 -4.80 15.79
N ASP A 298 10.71 -5.23 16.91
CA ASP A 298 9.96 -5.78 18.05
C ASP A 298 9.11 -4.76 18.77
N ALA A 299 9.44 -3.47 18.66
CA ALA A 299 8.60 -2.39 19.20
C ALA A 299 7.20 -2.37 18.57
N THR A 300 7.02 -3.04 17.42
CA THR A 300 5.72 -3.16 16.73
C THR A 300 5.03 -4.50 16.96
N ARG A 301 5.64 -5.38 17.76
CA ARG A 301 5.18 -6.74 17.99
C ARG A 301 4.09 -6.79 19.07
N ASP A 302 3.13 -7.68 18.90
CA ASP A 302 2.10 -7.97 19.90
C ASP A 302 2.77 -8.56 21.14
N ALA A 303 2.53 -7.91 22.29
CA ALA A 303 3.07 -8.30 23.58
C ALA A 303 2.57 -9.69 24.03
N ASN A 304 1.43 -10.14 23.50
CA ASN A 304 0.85 -11.44 23.82
C ASN A 304 1.36 -12.56 22.90
N ALA A 305 2.06 -12.24 21.81
CA ALA A 305 2.57 -13.24 20.90
C ALA A 305 3.80 -13.98 21.49
N PRO A 306 4.00 -15.28 21.22
CA PRO A 306 5.13 -16.04 21.77
C PRO A 306 6.47 -15.38 21.48
N ALA A 307 7.36 -15.20 22.45
CA ALA A 307 8.64 -14.54 22.21
C ALA A 307 9.46 -15.24 21.10
N PRO A 308 10.25 -14.49 20.31
CA PRO A 308 11.19 -15.09 19.37
C PRO A 308 12.14 -16.06 20.09
N VAL A 309 12.50 -17.16 19.42
CA VAL A 309 13.48 -18.08 19.98
C VAL A 309 14.88 -17.50 19.79
N GLU A 310 15.58 -17.29 20.90
CA GLU A 310 16.95 -16.81 20.94
C GLU A 310 17.93 -17.93 21.30
N TYR A 311 19.17 -17.80 20.84
CA TYR A 311 20.28 -18.72 21.06
C TYR A 311 21.53 -17.93 21.49
N ILE A 312 22.37 -18.54 22.32
CA ILE A 312 23.59 -17.91 22.83
C ILE A 312 24.78 -18.32 21.97
N VAL A 313 25.38 -17.35 21.29
CA VAL A 313 26.67 -17.47 20.60
C VAL A 313 27.79 -17.28 21.62
N PRO A 314 28.68 -18.28 21.81
CA PRO A 314 29.80 -18.16 22.75
C PRO A 314 30.83 -17.14 22.27
N SER A 315 31.63 -16.60 23.20
CA SER A 315 32.72 -15.68 22.85
C SER A 315 33.89 -16.34 22.12
N LYS A 316 34.03 -17.66 22.23
CA LYS A 316 35.06 -18.44 21.57
C LYS A 316 34.48 -19.71 20.97
N CYS A 317 35.02 -20.12 19.83
CA CYS A 317 34.72 -21.41 19.23
C CYS A 317 35.14 -22.54 20.19
N PRO A 318 34.24 -23.48 20.56
CA PRO A 318 34.60 -24.59 21.43
C PRO A 318 35.57 -25.59 20.78
N THR A 319 35.67 -25.58 19.45
CA THR A 319 36.55 -26.48 18.69
C THR A 319 37.97 -25.94 18.55
N CYS A 320 38.15 -24.65 18.20
CA CYS A 320 39.47 -24.08 17.91
C CYS A 320 39.91 -22.93 18.83
N GLY A 321 39.04 -22.45 19.73
CA GLY A 321 39.32 -21.32 20.62
C GLY A 321 39.33 -19.93 19.97
N GLY A 322 39.12 -19.84 18.66
CA GLY A 322 39.02 -18.57 17.93
C GLY A 322 37.84 -17.71 18.41
N ALA A 323 38.02 -16.39 18.48
CA ALA A 323 37.01 -15.45 18.98
C ALA A 323 35.90 -15.24 17.96
N LEU A 324 34.64 -15.56 18.30
CA LEU A 324 33.54 -15.41 17.34
C LEU A 324 33.20 -13.92 17.14
N SER A 325 32.81 -13.56 15.91
CA SER A 325 32.56 -12.18 15.50
C SER A 325 31.31 -11.54 16.13
N LYS A 326 30.36 -12.35 16.60
CA LYS A 326 29.12 -11.89 17.25
C LYS A 326 28.75 -12.72 18.48
N PRO A 327 29.49 -12.59 19.60
CA PRO A 327 29.08 -13.22 20.85
C PRO A 327 27.81 -12.56 21.40
N GLY A 328 26.97 -13.35 22.06
CA GLY A 328 25.72 -12.86 22.66
C GLY A 328 24.49 -13.62 22.16
N ARG A 329 23.34 -12.95 22.11
CA ARG A 329 22.07 -13.59 21.73
C ARG A 329 21.78 -13.36 20.25
N ILE A 330 21.40 -14.42 19.54
CA ILE A 330 20.94 -14.38 18.14
C ILE A 330 19.58 -15.07 18.00
N ARG A 331 18.81 -14.70 16.98
CA ARG A 331 17.47 -15.26 16.73
C ARG A 331 17.49 -16.38 15.72
N GLY A 332 16.62 -17.37 15.93
CA GLY A 332 16.24 -18.33 14.90
C GLY A 332 17.31 -19.32 14.44
N VAL A 333 18.56 -19.14 14.87
CA VAL A 333 19.69 -19.94 14.41
C VAL A 333 20.24 -20.75 15.56
N SER A 334 20.07 -22.06 15.43
CA SER A 334 20.51 -23.06 16.40
C SER A 334 21.97 -23.49 16.18
N SER A 335 22.65 -23.00 15.14
CA SER A 335 24.06 -23.27 14.91
C SER A 335 24.76 -22.20 14.08
N VAL A 336 26.03 -21.90 14.37
CA VAL A 336 26.85 -20.95 13.60
C VAL A 336 28.17 -21.59 13.17
N ALA A 337 28.66 -21.24 11.98
CA ALA A 337 29.97 -21.69 11.50
C ALA A 337 31.10 -20.84 12.12
N CYS A 338 32.17 -21.49 12.55
CA CYS A 338 33.38 -20.80 12.99
C CYS A 338 34.17 -20.24 11.80
N GLU A 339 34.38 -18.92 11.76
CA GLU A 339 35.14 -18.23 10.70
C GLU A 339 36.61 -18.70 10.57
N TYR A 340 37.17 -19.32 11.62
CA TYR A 340 38.58 -19.74 11.64
C TYR A 340 38.79 -21.21 11.25
N CYS A 341 37.92 -22.11 11.72
CA CYS A 341 38.11 -23.56 11.52
C CYS A 341 36.97 -24.23 10.76
N GLY A 342 35.91 -23.50 10.41
CA GLY A 342 34.74 -24.03 9.71
C GLY A 342 33.86 -24.96 10.56
N ALA A 343 34.17 -25.17 11.84
CA ALA A 343 33.34 -26.00 12.71
C ALA A 343 31.93 -25.42 12.85
N ASN A 344 30.91 -26.27 12.70
CA ASN A 344 29.53 -25.89 12.95
C ASN A 344 29.24 -26.01 14.46
N ILE A 345 29.02 -24.87 15.11
CA ILE A 345 28.83 -24.75 16.56
C ILE A 345 27.32 -24.75 16.83
N VAL A 346 26.80 -25.83 17.43
CA VAL A 346 25.42 -25.87 17.92
C VAL A 346 25.30 -24.93 19.11
N LEU A 347 24.29 -24.06 19.08
CA LEU A 347 24.06 -23.03 20.07
C LEU A 347 23.03 -23.48 21.12
N GLU A 348 23.25 -23.04 22.35
CA GLU A 348 22.31 -23.24 23.44
C GLU A 348 21.15 -22.25 23.30
N LYS A 349 19.92 -22.73 23.50
CA LYS A 349 18.74 -21.86 23.52
C LYS A 349 18.85 -20.91 24.71
N ALA A 350 18.70 -19.61 24.47
CA ALA A 350 18.62 -18.63 25.53
C ALA A 350 17.35 -18.89 26.35
N SER A 351 17.52 -19.08 27.66
CA SER A 351 16.45 -19.27 28.64
C SER A 351 15.68 -17.98 28.93
#